data_AF-A0A286NVG1-F1
#
_entry.id   AF-A0A286NVG1-F1
#
_cell.length_a   1.000
_cell.length_b   1.000
_cell.length_c   1.000
_cell.angle_alpha   90.00
_cell.angle_beta   90.00
_cell.angle_gamma   90.00
#
_symmetry.space_group_name_H-M   'P 1'
#
loop_
_entity.id
_entity.type
_entity.pdbx_description
1 polymer ?
#
loop_
_entity_poly.entity_id
_entity_poly.type
_entity_poly.pdbx_seq_one_letter_code
_entity_poly.pdbx_strand_id
1 'polypeptide(L)'
;MRGGSWIHAVVLGVLAWGASAGAAIPVGGACTLPSECGPAPYTCIERIFRPSGSEAWVGGYCSRPCGSTQDCPSGSQCVAALDGAYCLDQCEPALPGQCRASYICDQVSTGGDVCVPTCSAENDCAPDYTCRSCDKRCVPKQLPGVRIGMPCDADAQCGTGESCLWVNGHSQGICSQPCGAEAGACSSTCPGGSSCQKVGSDEAFMCVRACEQGTCNPALQCAAFPEGASGCLPPCRTQADCPMGSTCSGAGQCVGPQPADAGCSSCEGPRDAGSPVPPPLNGGTGPGPVPGPGCGCQGSAVNAPGFLGALAVFFVASRRRRCQRP
;
A
#
# COMPACT_ATOMS: atom_id res chain seq x y z
N MET A 1 -43.21 -20.52 -81.82
CA MET A 1 -42.94 -20.40 -80.38
C MET A 1 -41.48 -20.76 -80.17
N ARG A 2 -40.63 -19.77 -79.86
CA ARG A 2 -39.17 -19.90 -79.75
C ARG A 2 -38.81 -20.34 -78.33
N GLY A 3 -38.20 -21.52 -78.19
CA GLY A 3 -37.64 -22.01 -76.91
C GLY A 3 -36.19 -21.57 -76.77
N GLY A 4 -35.91 -20.70 -75.80
CA GLY A 4 -34.57 -20.23 -75.47
C GLY A 4 -33.91 -21.14 -74.43
N SER A 5 -32.75 -21.69 -74.79
CA SER A 5 -31.85 -22.43 -73.92
C SER A 5 -31.01 -21.45 -73.10
N TRP A 6 -31.03 -21.57 -71.77
CA TRP A 6 -30.21 -20.79 -70.85
C TRP A 6 -29.08 -21.68 -70.31
N ILE A 7 -27.85 -21.33 -70.66
CA ILE A 7 -26.62 -21.95 -70.15
C ILE A 7 -26.29 -21.28 -68.81
N HIS A 8 -26.31 -22.05 -67.72
CA HIS A 8 -25.79 -21.61 -66.43
C HIS A 8 -24.26 -21.70 -66.44
N ALA A 9 -23.59 -20.55 -66.50
CA ALA A 9 -22.17 -20.44 -66.25
C ALA A 9 -21.91 -20.51 -64.73
N VAL A 10 -21.32 -21.61 -64.26
CA VAL A 10 -20.82 -21.75 -62.90
C VAL A 10 -19.43 -21.11 -62.83
N VAL A 11 -19.36 -19.91 -62.27
CA VAL A 11 -18.09 -19.24 -61.95
C VAL A 11 -17.56 -19.85 -60.65
N LEU A 12 -16.57 -20.72 -60.75
CA LEU A 12 -15.75 -21.17 -59.62
C LEU A 12 -14.81 -20.03 -59.21
N GLY A 13 -15.32 -19.14 -58.35
CA GLY A 13 -14.51 -18.16 -57.64
C GLY A 13 -13.67 -18.88 -56.59
N VAL A 14 -12.37 -19.03 -56.84
CA VAL A 14 -11.39 -19.38 -55.81
C VAL A 14 -11.35 -18.20 -54.84
N LEU A 15 -12.03 -18.32 -53.70
CA LEU A 15 -11.85 -17.43 -52.56
C LEU A 15 -10.46 -17.69 -52.01
N ALA A 16 -9.47 -16.96 -52.51
CA ALA A 16 -8.21 -16.79 -51.83
C ALA A 16 -8.52 -16.15 -50.47
N TRP A 17 -8.53 -16.97 -49.41
CA TRP A 17 -8.44 -16.47 -48.05
C TRP A 17 -7.12 -15.72 -47.94
N GLY A 18 -7.18 -14.40 -48.08
CA GLY A 18 -6.08 -13.54 -47.70
C GLY A 18 -5.82 -13.81 -46.23
N ALA A 19 -4.72 -14.50 -45.95
CA ALA A 19 -4.13 -14.51 -44.62
C ALA A 19 -3.85 -13.04 -44.29
N SER A 20 -4.74 -12.42 -43.52
CA SER A 20 -4.45 -11.19 -42.81
C SER A 20 -3.13 -11.45 -42.11
N ALA A 21 -2.06 -10.77 -42.50
CA ALA A 21 -0.82 -10.79 -41.75
C ALA A 21 -1.19 -10.36 -40.33
N GLY A 22 -1.32 -11.34 -39.43
CA GLY A 22 -1.74 -11.10 -38.07
C GLY A 22 -0.79 -10.09 -37.49
N ALA A 23 -1.32 -8.98 -36.98
CA ALA A 23 -0.52 -8.02 -36.24
C ALA A 23 0.26 -8.81 -35.19
N ALA A 24 1.59 -8.69 -35.21
CA ALA A 24 2.45 -9.41 -34.27
C ALA A 24 1.92 -9.17 -32.86
N ILE A 25 1.64 -10.24 -32.13
CA ILE A 25 1.23 -10.14 -30.74
C ILE A 25 2.43 -9.56 -29.97
N PRO A 26 2.26 -8.45 -29.22
CA PRO A 26 3.36 -7.86 -28.48
C PRO A 26 3.89 -8.82 -27.41
N VAL A 27 5.09 -8.53 -26.91
CA VAL A 27 5.64 -9.20 -25.72
C VAL A 27 4.59 -9.17 -24.60
N GLY A 28 4.41 -10.27 -23.89
CA GLY A 28 3.36 -10.39 -22.86
C GLY A 28 2.03 -10.96 -23.34
N GLY A 29 1.83 -11.06 -24.65
CA GLY A 29 0.65 -11.71 -25.22
C GLY A 29 0.59 -13.21 -24.95
N ALA A 30 -0.63 -13.76 -25.00
CA ALA A 30 -0.86 -15.20 -24.84
C ALA A 30 -0.51 -15.95 -26.12
N CYS A 31 -0.03 -17.17 -25.99
CA CYS A 31 0.27 -18.02 -27.14
C CYS A 31 0.22 -19.51 -26.78
N THR A 32 -0.04 -20.32 -27.80
CA THR A 32 0.10 -21.78 -27.76
C THR A 32 1.09 -22.27 -28.82
N LEU A 33 1.40 -21.43 -29.82
CA LEU A 33 2.30 -21.76 -30.92
C LEU A 33 3.24 -20.58 -31.21
N PRO A 34 4.51 -20.81 -31.60
CA PRO A 34 5.45 -19.74 -31.94
C PRO A 34 4.94 -18.78 -33.03
N SER A 35 4.17 -19.27 -33.99
CA SER A 35 3.63 -18.47 -35.10
C SER A 35 2.63 -17.39 -34.65
N GLU A 36 2.07 -17.51 -33.44
CA GLU A 36 1.13 -16.53 -32.90
C GLU A 36 1.84 -15.25 -32.43
N CYS A 37 3.12 -15.35 -32.05
CA CYS A 37 3.91 -14.21 -31.57
C CYS A 37 4.47 -13.30 -32.68
N GLY A 38 4.22 -13.66 -33.94
CA GLY A 38 4.71 -12.94 -35.11
C GLY A 38 5.97 -13.56 -35.72
N PRO A 39 6.61 -12.85 -36.66
CA PRO A 39 7.79 -13.37 -37.34
C PRO A 39 8.97 -13.52 -36.38
N ALA A 40 9.97 -14.34 -36.76
CA ALA A 40 11.23 -14.41 -36.02
C ALA A 40 11.82 -13.00 -35.78
N PRO A 41 12.46 -12.75 -34.62
CA PRO A 41 12.91 -13.72 -33.62
C PRO A 41 11.94 -13.94 -32.43
N TYR A 42 10.66 -13.61 -32.56
CA TYR A 42 9.69 -13.87 -31.49
C TYR A 42 9.47 -15.38 -31.29
N THR A 43 9.25 -15.78 -30.04
CA THR A 43 8.97 -17.15 -29.63
C THR A 43 7.82 -17.19 -28.65
N CYS A 44 7.11 -18.33 -28.63
CA CYS A 44 6.14 -18.62 -27.59
C CYS A 44 6.84 -19.37 -26.46
N ILE A 45 6.93 -18.75 -25.27
CA ILE A 45 7.30 -19.47 -24.05
C ILE A 45 6.07 -20.28 -23.65
N GLU A 46 6.15 -21.59 -23.82
CA GLU A 46 5.05 -22.50 -23.50
C GLU A 46 4.76 -22.52 -22.00
N ARG A 47 3.55 -22.95 -21.63
CA ARG A 47 3.21 -23.20 -20.24
C ARG A 47 4.13 -24.28 -19.65
N ILE A 48 4.59 -24.07 -18.42
CA ILE A 48 5.45 -25.03 -17.72
C ILE A 48 4.76 -25.42 -16.41
N PHE A 49 4.67 -26.72 -16.15
CA PHE A 49 4.22 -27.22 -14.85
C PHE A 49 5.39 -27.21 -13.87
N ARG A 50 5.24 -26.43 -12.80
CA ARG A 50 6.24 -26.34 -11.73
C ARG A 50 6.11 -27.52 -10.77
N PRO A 51 7.14 -27.80 -9.94
CA PRO A 51 7.09 -28.89 -8.96
C PRO A 51 5.92 -28.81 -7.96
N SER A 52 5.33 -27.63 -7.73
CA SER A 52 4.12 -27.46 -6.91
C SER A 52 2.84 -28.01 -7.56
N GLY A 53 2.87 -28.31 -8.86
CA GLY A 53 1.70 -28.56 -9.68
C GLY A 53 1.05 -27.29 -10.26
N SER A 54 1.57 -26.10 -9.94
CA SER A 54 1.10 -24.86 -10.57
C SER A 54 1.71 -24.63 -11.94
N GLU A 55 1.03 -23.80 -12.74
CA GLU A 55 1.47 -23.42 -14.08
C GLU A 55 2.25 -22.11 -14.03
N ALA A 56 3.50 -22.13 -14.50
CA ALA A 56 4.20 -20.94 -14.95
C ALA A 56 3.82 -20.66 -16.41
N TRP A 57 3.85 -19.39 -16.79
CA TRP A 57 3.48 -18.94 -18.13
C TRP A 57 2.07 -19.40 -18.55
N VAL A 58 1.08 -19.21 -17.66
CA VAL A 58 -0.32 -19.63 -17.88
C VAL A 58 -0.83 -19.04 -19.19
N GLY A 59 -1.26 -19.90 -20.12
CA GLY A 59 -1.71 -19.48 -21.47
C GLY A 59 -0.58 -19.11 -22.44
N GLY A 60 0.66 -19.48 -22.13
CA GLY A 60 1.90 -19.17 -22.86
C GLY A 60 2.24 -17.69 -22.90
N TYR A 61 3.46 -17.34 -23.29
CA TYR A 61 3.93 -15.97 -23.25
C TYR A 61 4.77 -15.63 -24.47
N CYS A 62 4.29 -14.71 -25.30
CA CYS A 62 5.06 -14.19 -26.41
C CYS A 62 6.26 -13.39 -25.90
N SER A 63 7.44 -13.77 -26.34
CA SER A 63 8.70 -13.14 -25.94
C SER A 63 9.69 -13.15 -27.09
N ARG A 64 10.86 -12.54 -26.87
CA ARG A 64 12.01 -12.52 -27.76
C ARG A 64 13.26 -12.85 -26.94
N PRO A 65 14.15 -13.75 -27.39
CA PRO A 65 15.45 -13.95 -26.77
C PRO A 65 16.26 -12.65 -26.82
N CYS A 66 16.99 -12.33 -25.75
CA CYS A 66 17.76 -11.09 -25.65
C CYS A 66 19.12 -11.34 -24.98
N GLY A 67 20.13 -10.53 -25.32
CA GLY A 67 21.39 -10.46 -24.57
C GLY A 67 21.46 -9.23 -23.66
N SER A 68 20.68 -8.20 -23.98
CA SER A 68 20.58 -6.94 -23.27
C SER A 68 19.19 -6.30 -23.44
N THR A 69 18.85 -5.31 -22.62
CA THR A 69 17.56 -4.59 -22.71
C THR A 69 17.36 -3.86 -24.05
N GLN A 70 18.44 -3.45 -24.73
CA GLN A 70 18.34 -2.84 -26.06
C GLN A 70 17.86 -3.83 -27.13
N ASP A 71 17.99 -5.13 -26.87
CA ASP A 71 17.48 -6.20 -27.71
C ASP A 71 15.98 -6.45 -27.47
N CYS A 72 15.28 -5.65 -26.67
CA CYS A 72 13.84 -5.80 -26.42
C CYS A 72 13.02 -4.70 -27.13
N PRO A 73 11.80 -5.01 -27.59
CA PRO A 73 10.93 -3.99 -28.15
C PRO A 73 10.55 -2.96 -27.08
N SER A 74 10.06 -1.80 -27.53
CA SER A 74 9.60 -0.74 -26.62
C SER A 74 8.53 -1.27 -25.66
N GLY A 75 8.64 -0.93 -24.37
CA GLY A 75 7.75 -1.44 -23.34
C GLY A 75 8.13 -2.85 -22.86
N SER A 76 9.35 -3.32 -23.13
CA SER A 76 9.82 -4.62 -22.65
C SER A 76 11.25 -4.55 -22.16
N GLN A 77 11.61 -5.47 -21.28
CA GLN A 77 12.93 -5.54 -20.66
C GLN A 77 13.52 -6.94 -20.74
N CYS A 78 14.84 -7.01 -20.94
CA CYS A 78 15.56 -8.28 -20.95
C CYS A 78 15.76 -8.78 -19.52
N VAL A 79 15.25 -9.99 -19.25
CA VAL A 79 15.30 -10.63 -17.94
C VAL A 79 15.94 -12.00 -18.08
N ALA A 80 16.92 -12.29 -17.23
CA ALA A 80 17.54 -13.60 -17.15
C ALA A 80 16.59 -14.61 -16.48
N ALA A 81 16.39 -15.75 -17.12
CA ALA A 81 15.71 -16.93 -16.61
C ALA A 81 16.67 -18.12 -16.57
N LEU A 82 16.21 -19.27 -16.07
CA LEU A 82 17.05 -20.48 -15.93
C LEU A 82 17.51 -21.06 -17.28
N ASP A 83 16.73 -20.86 -18.34
CA ASP A 83 16.91 -21.45 -19.67
C ASP A 83 17.36 -20.43 -20.73
N GLY A 84 17.56 -19.17 -20.36
CA GLY A 84 17.96 -18.10 -21.28
C GLY A 84 17.55 -16.73 -20.76
N ALA A 85 17.81 -15.67 -21.54
CA ALA A 85 17.30 -14.34 -21.26
C ALA A 85 16.23 -13.96 -22.28
N TYR A 86 15.13 -13.40 -21.78
CA TYR A 86 13.90 -13.16 -22.54
C TYR A 86 13.37 -11.75 -22.28
N CYS A 87 12.77 -11.16 -23.30
CA CYS A 87 12.05 -9.90 -23.16
C CYS A 87 10.72 -10.12 -22.45
N LEU A 88 10.54 -9.50 -21.29
CA LEU A 88 9.28 -9.45 -20.55
C LEU A 88 8.67 -8.07 -20.67
N ASP A 89 7.34 -8.03 -20.71
CA ASP A 89 6.53 -6.81 -20.77
C ASP A 89 6.79 -5.98 -19.51
N GLN A 90 7.12 -4.70 -19.72
CA GLN A 90 7.33 -3.76 -18.63
C GLN A 90 6.01 -3.38 -18.01
N CYS A 91 6.04 -3.13 -16.72
CA CYS A 91 4.87 -2.68 -16.00
C CYS A 91 5.24 -1.59 -14.99
N GLU A 92 4.21 -0.98 -14.41
CA GLU A 92 4.34 0.02 -13.37
C GLU A 92 3.60 -0.49 -12.13
N PRO A 93 4.29 -0.74 -10.99
CA PRO A 93 3.68 -1.29 -9.79
C PRO A 93 2.50 -0.46 -9.25
N ALA A 94 2.51 0.85 -9.50
CA ALA A 94 1.44 1.77 -9.10
C ALA A 94 0.17 1.65 -9.94
N LEU A 95 0.22 0.96 -11.09
CA LEU A 95 -0.89 0.82 -12.02
C LEU A 95 -1.42 -0.62 -12.03
N PRO A 96 -2.54 -0.91 -11.36
CA PRO A 96 -3.09 -2.27 -11.30
C PRO A 96 -3.58 -2.73 -12.67
N GLY A 97 -3.48 -4.04 -12.92
CA GLY A 97 -4.05 -4.68 -14.11
C GLY A 97 -3.25 -4.52 -15.41
N GLN A 98 -2.01 -3.99 -15.35
CA GLN A 98 -1.12 -3.98 -16.51
C GLN A 98 -0.68 -5.39 -16.91
N CYS A 99 -0.38 -6.23 -15.93
CA CYS A 99 -0.05 -7.63 -16.16
C CYS A 99 -1.31 -8.47 -16.35
N ARG A 100 -1.21 -9.49 -17.23
CA ARG A 100 -2.28 -10.45 -17.47
C ARG A 100 -2.62 -11.23 -16.18
N ALA A 101 -3.84 -11.79 -16.11
CA ALA A 101 -4.21 -12.70 -15.03
C ALA A 101 -3.17 -13.83 -14.85
N SER A 102 -2.82 -14.12 -13.60
CA SER A 102 -1.72 -15.02 -13.19
C SER A 102 -0.30 -14.47 -13.39
N TYR A 103 -0.17 -13.17 -13.65
CA TYR A 103 1.09 -12.45 -13.68
C TYR A 103 1.02 -11.27 -12.71
N ILE A 104 2.17 -10.93 -12.12
CA ILE A 104 2.32 -9.78 -11.23
C ILE A 104 3.41 -8.87 -11.77
N CYS A 105 3.28 -7.58 -11.48
CA CYS A 105 4.30 -6.60 -11.77
C CYS A 105 5.40 -6.67 -10.70
N ASP A 106 6.54 -7.25 -11.04
CA ASP A 106 7.65 -7.51 -10.10
C ASP A 106 8.94 -6.85 -10.55
N GLN A 107 9.74 -6.41 -9.58
CA GLN A 107 11.02 -5.79 -9.82
C GLN A 107 12.05 -6.90 -10.07
N VAL A 108 12.74 -6.81 -11.19
CA VAL A 108 13.79 -7.77 -11.55
C VAL A 108 15.17 -7.25 -11.16
N SER A 109 16.12 -8.17 -10.96
CA SER A 109 17.49 -7.87 -10.54
C SER A 109 18.26 -6.97 -11.52
N THR A 110 17.84 -6.91 -12.79
CA THR A 110 18.41 -6.01 -13.80
C THR A 110 17.90 -4.56 -13.69
N GLY A 111 17.04 -4.27 -12.71
CA GLY A 111 16.46 -2.96 -12.42
C GLY A 111 15.23 -2.65 -13.29
N GLY A 112 14.13 -2.19 -12.69
CA GLY A 112 12.84 -2.00 -13.38
C GLY A 112 11.84 -3.12 -13.11
N ASP A 113 10.59 -2.88 -13.51
CA ASP A 113 9.44 -3.73 -13.19
C ASP A 113 8.88 -4.40 -14.46
N VAL A 114 8.63 -5.70 -14.36
CA VAL A 114 8.12 -6.53 -15.47
C VAL A 114 7.03 -7.48 -15.02
N CYS A 115 6.21 -7.94 -15.97
CA CYS A 115 5.19 -8.93 -15.71
C CYS A 115 5.77 -10.35 -15.62
N VAL A 116 5.86 -10.89 -14.41
CA VAL A 116 6.34 -12.25 -14.13
C VAL A 116 5.20 -13.17 -13.70
N PRO A 117 5.29 -14.50 -13.92
CA PRO A 117 4.30 -15.45 -13.43
C PRO A 117 4.20 -15.43 -11.90
N THR A 118 2.98 -15.52 -11.38
CA THR A 118 2.75 -15.67 -9.93
C THR A 118 3.29 -17.00 -9.40
N CYS A 119 3.68 -17.06 -8.13
CA CYS A 119 4.00 -18.32 -7.44
C CYS A 119 2.79 -18.85 -6.67
N SER A 120 2.71 -20.16 -6.42
CA SER A 120 1.66 -20.77 -5.61
C SER A 120 2.20 -21.48 -4.37
N ALA A 121 3.43 -21.98 -4.42
CA ALA A 121 4.14 -22.65 -3.34
C ALA A 121 5.64 -22.36 -3.41
N GLU A 122 6.39 -22.66 -2.33
CA GLU A 122 7.80 -22.29 -2.24
C GLU A 122 8.69 -22.90 -3.32
N ASN A 123 8.36 -24.12 -3.77
CA ASN A 123 9.07 -24.82 -4.83
C ASN A 123 8.75 -24.28 -6.24
N ASP A 124 7.93 -23.24 -6.35
CA ASP A 124 7.78 -22.45 -7.58
C ASP A 124 8.86 -21.39 -7.75
N CYS A 125 9.57 -21.08 -6.68
CA CYS A 125 10.60 -20.06 -6.63
C CYS A 125 12.00 -20.68 -6.73
N ALA A 126 13.00 -19.85 -7.02
CA ALA A 126 14.40 -20.29 -6.97
C ALA A 126 14.78 -20.81 -5.57
N PRO A 127 15.83 -21.66 -5.42
CA PRO A 127 16.14 -22.34 -4.16
C PRO A 127 16.24 -21.42 -2.92
N ASP A 128 16.71 -20.18 -3.09
CA ASP A 128 16.86 -19.18 -2.03
C ASP A 128 15.67 -18.21 -1.94
N TYR A 129 14.52 -18.57 -2.50
CA TYR A 129 13.30 -17.77 -2.51
C TYR A 129 12.13 -18.60 -1.98
N THR A 130 11.18 -17.94 -1.32
CA THR A 130 9.90 -18.53 -0.92
C THR A 130 8.78 -17.88 -1.73
N CYS A 131 7.66 -18.57 -1.83
CA CYS A 131 6.45 -17.98 -2.36
C CYS A 131 5.73 -17.23 -1.26
N ARG A 132 5.74 -15.90 -1.32
CA ARG A 132 4.90 -15.07 -0.46
C ARG A 132 3.45 -15.29 -0.89
N SER A 133 2.72 -16.00 -0.04
CA SER A 133 1.42 -16.62 -0.36
C SER A 133 0.32 -15.64 -0.79
N CYS A 134 0.55 -14.35 -0.63
CA CYS A 134 -0.49 -13.36 -0.63
C CYS A 134 -0.52 -12.42 -1.83
N ASP A 135 0.63 -11.89 -2.22
CA ASP A 135 0.83 -11.22 -3.49
C ASP A 135 1.37 -12.18 -4.55
N LYS A 136 1.57 -13.46 -4.16
CA LYS A 136 2.04 -14.53 -5.02
C LYS A 136 3.39 -14.19 -5.67
N ARG A 137 4.26 -13.51 -4.91
CA ARG A 137 5.61 -13.13 -5.32
C ARG A 137 6.66 -14.06 -4.76
N CYS A 138 7.68 -14.37 -5.56
CA CYS A 138 8.88 -15.02 -5.06
C CYS A 138 9.77 -13.99 -4.36
N VAL A 139 9.91 -14.09 -3.05
CA VAL A 139 10.77 -13.21 -2.24
C VAL A 139 11.94 -14.01 -1.67
N PRO A 140 13.13 -13.41 -1.48
CA PRO A 140 14.26 -14.12 -0.89
C PRO A 140 13.86 -14.80 0.43
N LYS A 141 14.28 -16.04 0.63
CA LYS A 141 14.25 -16.71 1.94
C LYS A 141 15.17 -15.92 2.86
N GLN A 142 14.70 -15.63 4.07
CA GLN A 142 15.48 -14.87 5.03
C GLN A 142 15.71 -15.68 6.31
N LEU A 143 16.43 -15.08 7.25
CA LEU A 143 17.05 -15.78 8.38
C LEU A 143 16.01 -16.41 9.32
N PRO A 144 16.20 -17.67 9.75
CA PRO A 144 15.33 -18.29 10.74
C PRO A 144 15.42 -17.55 12.08
N GLY A 145 14.28 -17.35 12.73
CA GLY A 145 14.19 -16.72 14.07
C GLY A 145 14.03 -15.19 14.07
N VAL A 146 14.07 -14.54 12.90
CA VAL A 146 13.70 -13.14 12.74
C VAL A 146 12.17 -13.02 12.59
N ARG A 147 11.62 -11.94 13.14
CA ARG A 147 10.18 -11.67 13.18
C ARG A 147 9.91 -10.18 13.08
N ILE A 148 8.68 -9.83 12.72
CA ILE A 148 8.16 -8.45 12.77
C ILE A 148 8.60 -7.72 14.06
N GLY A 149 9.07 -6.49 13.89
CA GLY A 149 9.53 -5.60 14.95
C GLY A 149 10.96 -5.87 15.45
N MET A 150 11.73 -6.69 14.75
CA MET A 150 13.19 -6.73 14.90
C MET A 150 13.84 -5.56 14.12
N PRO A 151 14.92 -4.95 14.64
CA PRO A 151 15.66 -3.94 13.89
C PRO A 151 16.36 -4.56 12.68
N CYS A 152 16.45 -3.79 11.60
CA CYS A 152 17.16 -4.18 10.37
C CYS A 152 17.75 -2.95 9.67
N ASP A 153 18.76 -3.21 8.84
CA ASP A 153 19.44 -2.27 7.95
C ASP A 153 19.34 -2.70 6.47
N ALA A 154 18.75 -3.88 6.21
CA ALA A 154 18.51 -4.41 4.86
C ALA A 154 17.42 -5.49 4.92
N ASP A 155 16.68 -5.68 3.82
CA ASP A 155 15.63 -6.69 3.72
C ASP A 155 16.13 -8.09 4.06
N ALA A 156 17.35 -8.44 3.63
CA ALA A 156 17.95 -9.76 3.87
C ALA A 156 18.09 -10.13 5.37
N GLN A 157 17.96 -9.16 6.28
CA GLN A 157 18.03 -9.38 7.72
C GLN A 157 16.67 -9.74 8.35
N CYS A 158 15.56 -9.68 7.61
CA CYS A 158 14.22 -9.88 8.15
C CYS A 158 13.76 -11.34 8.12
N GLY A 159 12.52 -11.61 8.55
CA GLY A 159 11.92 -12.93 8.42
C GLY A 159 11.39 -13.17 7.01
N THR A 160 11.23 -14.43 6.62
CA THR A 160 10.65 -14.83 5.34
C THR A 160 9.32 -14.10 5.05
N GLY A 161 9.25 -13.34 3.95
CA GLY A 161 8.06 -12.56 3.56
C GLY A 161 8.01 -11.14 4.13
N GLU A 162 8.94 -10.79 5.00
CA GLU A 162 9.12 -9.46 5.59
C GLU A 162 10.12 -8.63 4.77
N SER A 163 10.00 -7.31 4.87
CA SER A 163 10.97 -6.34 4.36
C SER A 163 11.42 -5.41 5.48
N CYS A 164 12.57 -4.79 5.29
CA CYS A 164 13.08 -3.80 6.19
C CYS A 164 12.38 -2.47 5.92
N LEU A 165 11.38 -2.17 6.75
CA LEU A 165 10.60 -0.96 6.66
C LEU A 165 11.40 0.22 7.23
N TRP A 166 11.65 1.21 6.38
CA TRP A 166 12.28 2.48 6.75
C TRP A 166 11.20 3.55 6.94
N VAL A 167 10.80 3.79 8.19
CA VAL A 167 9.81 4.83 8.51
C VAL A 167 10.41 6.21 8.21
N ASN A 168 9.93 6.88 7.15
CA ASN A 168 10.39 8.19 6.65
C ASN A 168 11.91 8.32 6.47
N GLY A 169 12.56 7.27 5.97
CA GLY A 169 14.01 7.29 5.76
C GLY A 169 14.81 7.38 7.06
N HIS A 170 14.27 6.86 8.17
CA HIS A 170 15.03 6.58 9.39
C HIS A 170 16.28 5.76 9.07
N SER A 171 17.39 5.93 9.82
CA SER A 171 18.64 5.18 9.55
C SER A 171 18.64 3.76 10.14
N GLN A 172 17.59 3.39 10.85
CA GLN A 172 17.30 2.05 11.36
C GLN A 172 15.91 1.66 10.87
N GLY A 173 15.79 0.56 10.14
CA GLY A 173 14.51 -0.02 9.76
C GLY A 173 14.01 -1.02 10.79
N ILE A 174 12.76 -1.46 10.58
CA ILE A 174 12.16 -2.58 11.32
C ILE A 174 11.64 -3.63 10.34
N CYS A 175 11.83 -4.89 10.69
CA CYS A 175 11.24 -5.98 9.93
C CYS A 175 9.72 -5.90 10.01
N SER A 176 9.08 -5.85 8.86
CA SER A 176 7.63 -5.68 8.75
C SER A 176 7.12 -6.35 7.48
N GLN A 177 5.81 -6.52 7.36
CA GLN A 177 5.18 -7.00 6.14
C GLN A 177 3.94 -6.14 5.83
N PRO A 178 3.61 -5.90 4.56
CA PRO A 178 2.42 -5.13 4.20
C PRO A 178 1.15 -5.88 4.62
N CYS A 179 0.10 -5.14 5.00
CA CYS A 179 -1.16 -5.70 5.50
C CYS A 179 -2.38 -4.87 5.11
N GLY A 180 -3.59 -5.40 5.36
CA GLY A 180 -4.83 -4.70 5.05
C GLY A 180 -5.30 -4.89 3.61
N ALA A 181 -6.46 -4.32 3.27
CA ALA A 181 -7.11 -4.53 1.97
C ALA A 181 -6.31 -3.93 0.80
N GLU A 182 -5.55 -2.85 1.06
CA GLU A 182 -4.75 -2.15 0.06
C GLU A 182 -3.42 -2.85 -0.24
N ALA A 183 -2.91 -3.67 0.69
CA ALA A 183 -1.72 -4.51 0.49
C ALA A 183 -1.99 -5.76 -0.38
N GLY A 184 -3.16 -5.86 -1.01
CA GLY A 184 -3.64 -7.09 -1.62
C GLY A 184 -3.90 -8.17 -0.56
N ALA A 185 -3.99 -9.43 -0.98
CA ALA A 185 -4.36 -10.55 -0.10
C ALA A 185 -3.30 -10.91 0.97
N CYS A 186 -2.36 -10.00 1.33
CA CYS A 186 -1.25 -10.16 2.30
C CYS A 186 -1.64 -10.12 3.75
N SER A 187 -2.83 -10.64 4.01
CA SER A 187 -3.46 -10.77 5.30
C SER A 187 -4.19 -9.50 5.71
N SER A 188 -5.49 -9.66 5.91
CA SER A 188 -6.28 -8.80 6.79
C SER A 188 -5.73 -8.77 8.23
N THR A 189 -4.80 -9.67 8.58
CA THR A 189 -4.37 -9.92 9.96
C THR A 189 -2.86 -10.17 10.07
N CYS A 190 -2.14 -9.30 10.76
CA CYS A 190 -0.71 -9.49 11.01
C CYS A 190 -0.44 -10.74 11.88
N PRO A 191 0.66 -11.47 11.65
CA PRO A 191 0.94 -12.66 12.43
C PRO A 191 1.34 -12.33 13.87
N GLY A 192 0.98 -13.25 14.78
CA GLY A 192 1.37 -13.38 16.18
C GLY A 192 1.89 -12.12 16.88
N GLY A 193 1.01 -11.44 17.62
CA GLY A 193 1.40 -10.30 18.46
C GLY A 193 1.77 -9.03 17.68
N SER A 194 1.36 -8.94 16.42
CA SER A 194 1.51 -7.74 15.58
C SER A 194 0.13 -7.22 15.18
N SER A 195 0.02 -5.92 14.92
CA SER A 195 -1.19 -5.28 14.43
C SER A 195 -0.91 -4.56 13.12
N CYS A 196 -1.93 -4.47 12.26
CA CYS A 196 -1.82 -3.76 11.00
C CYS A 196 -2.01 -2.27 11.27
N GLN A 197 -0.99 -1.45 11.00
CA GLN A 197 -1.03 -0.01 11.27
C GLN A 197 -0.56 0.77 10.06
N LYS A 198 -1.09 1.98 9.88
CA LYS A 198 -0.55 2.96 8.94
C LYS A 198 0.76 3.53 9.50
N VAL A 199 1.83 3.45 8.72
CA VAL A 199 3.17 3.90 9.11
C VAL A 199 3.80 4.76 8.02
N GLY A 200 4.65 5.71 8.45
CA GLY A 200 5.35 6.62 7.54
C GLY A 200 4.43 7.67 6.90
N SER A 201 5.05 8.54 6.09
CA SER A 201 4.40 9.62 5.36
C SER A 201 3.47 9.14 4.25
N ASP A 202 3.77 7.97 3.69
CA ASP A 202 3.01 7.37 2.59
C ASP A 202 1.78 6.61 3.10
N GLU A 203 1.56 6.60 4.44
CA GLU A 203 0.45 5.93 5.12
C GLU A 203 0.29 4.44 4.74
N ALA A 204 1.38 3.77 4.39
CA ALA A 204 1.34 2.37 4.02
C ALA A 204 0.91 1.51 5.23
N PHE A 205 -0.01 0.58 5.00
CA PHE A 205 -0.43 -0.38 6.00
C PHE A 205 0.61 -1.49 6.15
N MET A 206 1.25 -1.53 7.32
CA MET A 206 2.32 -2.46 7.63
C MET A 206 2.08 -3.13 8.99
N CYS A 207 2.52 -4.37 9.11
CA CYS A 207 2.49 -5.09 10.37
C CYS A 207 3.56 -4.57 11.32
N VAL A 208 3.11 -3.97 12.42
CA VAL A 208 3.99 -3.55 13.50
C VAL A 208 3.77 -4.44 14.71
N ARG A 209 4.87 -4.82 15.36
CA ARG A 209 4.82 -5.65 16.55
C ARG A 209 4.15 -4.87 17.67
N ALA A 210 3.07 -5.42 18.23
CA ALA A 210 2.39 -4.81 19.35
C ALA A 210 3.33 -4.73 20.56
N CYS A 211 3.18 -3.68 21.36
CA CYS A 211 4.08 -3.44 22.47
C CYS A 211 3.39 -2.85 23.70
N GLU A 212 4.10 -2.97 24.80
CA GLU A 212 3.91 -2.24 26.05
C GLU A 212 5.24 -1.55 26.36
N GLN A 213 5.25 -0.66 27.35
CA GLN A 213 6.46 0.07 27.71
C GLN A 213 7.59 -0.90 28.08
N GLY A 214 8.71 -0.84 27.34
CA GLY A 214 9.88 -1.69 27.55
C GLY A 214 9.83 -3.10 26.92
N THR A 215 8.80 -3.46 26.15
CA THR A 215 8.74 -4.79 25.49
C THR A 215 9.35 -4.84 24.09
N CYS A 216 9.64 -3.65 23.53
CA CYS A 216 10.36 -3.51 22.27
C CYS A 216 11.85 -3.85 22.43
N ASN A 217 12.52 -4.12 21.30
CA ASN A 217 13.98 -4.17 21.28
C ASN A 217 14.53 -2.82 21.82
N PRO A 218 15.63 -2.79 22.60
CA PRO A 218 16.19 -1.54 23.13
C PRO A 218 16.53 -0.47 22.08
N ALA A 219 16.72 -0.85 20.82
CA ALA A 219 16.90 0.06 19.69
C ALA A 219 15.59 0.71 19.20
N LEU A 220 14.44 0.31 19.74
CA LEU A 220 13.09 0.72 19.35
C LEU A 220 12.33 1.28 20.55
N GLN A 221 11.30 2.07 20.27
CA GLN A 221 10.36 2.61 21.23
C GLN A 221 8.97 2.03 21.02
N CYS A 222 8.17 2.01 22.09
CA CYS A 222 6.75 1.68 22.00
C CYS A 222 5.95 2.97 21.77
N ALA A 223 5.40 3.14 20.57
CA ALA A 223 4.64 4.32 20.17
C ALA A 223 3.15 4.00 20.06
N ALA A 224 2.30 4.93 20.47
CA ALA A 224 0.85 4.81 20.37
C ALA A 224 0.36 5.20 18.95
N PHE A 225 -0.61 4.44 18.44
CA PHE A 225 -1.32 4.69 17.19
C PHE A 225 -2.73 5.24 17.47
N PRO A 226 -3.34 5.98 16.53
CA PRO A 226 -4.66 6.61 16.70
C PRO A 226 -5.79 5.66 17.11
N GLU A 227 -5.71 4.38 16.72
CA GLU A 227 -6.73 3.37 17.01
C GLU A 227 -6.57 2.73 18.41
N GLY A 228 -5.71 3.30 19.27
CA GLY A 228 -5.43 2.80 20.61
C GLY A 228 -4.46 1.60 20.65
N ALA A 229 -3.99 1.14 19.49
CA ALA A 229 -2.90 0.18 19.40
C ALA A 229 -1.56 0.84 19.75
N SER A 230 -0.59 0.05 20.20
CA SER A 230 0.81 0.50 20.34
C SER A 230 1.72 -0.45 19.58
N GLY A 231 2.75 0.09 18.93
CA GLY A 231 3.68 -0.69 18.12
C GLY A 231 5.14 -0.28 18.30
N CYS A 232 6.05 -1.24 18.10
CA CYS A 232 7.48 -0.98 18.15
C CYS A 232 7.94 -0.23 16.90
N LEU A 233 8.42 1.01 17.08
CA LEU A 233 8.97 1.86 16.02
C LEU A 233 10.39 2.31 16.38
N PRO A 234 11.21 2.71 15.39
CA PRO A 234 12.46 3.41 15.68
C PRO A 234 12.23 4.70 16.49
N PRO A 235 13.22 5.21 17.24
CA PRO A 235 13.19 6.54 17.82
C PRO A 235 12.88 7.59 16.75
N CYS A 236 12.06 8.58 17.09
CA CYS A 236 11.74 9.65 16.14
C CYS A 236 12.87 10.69 16.10
N ARG A 237 13.12 11.25 14.93
CA ARG A 237 14.01 12.40 14.72
C ARG A 237 13.22 13.64 14.35
N THR A 238 12.11 13.44 13.66
CA THR A 238 11.20 14.47 13.18
C THR A 238 9.76 14.11 13.51
N GLN A 239 8.86 15.08 13.34
CA GLN A 239 7.42 14.85 13.51
C GLN A 239 6.86 13.81 12.53
N ALA A 240 7.45 13.70 11.33
CA ALA A 240 7.02 12.73 10.33
C ALA A 240 7.22 11.28 10.80
N ASP A 241 8.25 11.01 11.63
CA ASP A 241 8.60 9.68 12.13
C ASP A 241 7.56 9.10 13.10
N CYS A 242 6.62 9.92 13.57
CA CYS A 242 5.60 9.50 14.50
C CYS A 242 4.27 9.17 13.83
N PRO A 243 3.48 8.24 14.40
CA PRO A 243 2.10 8.00 13.97
C PRO A 243 1.29 9.30 13.99
N MET A 244 0.26 9.37 13.14
CA MET A 244 -0.62 10.53 13.08
C MET A 244 -1.12 10.96 14.46
N GLY A 245 -1.11 12.26 14.73
CA GLY A 245 -1.54 12.85 16.00
C GLY A 245 -0.51 12.76 17.14
N SER A 246 0.59 12.03 16.96
CA SER A 246 1.72 12.03 17.91
C SER A 246 2.74 13.09 17.55
N THR A 247 3.52 13.52 18.54
CA THR A 247 4.65 14.43 18.34
C THR A 247 5.97 13.79 18.76
N CYS A 248 7.03 14.10 18.03
CA CYS A 248 8.38 13.71 18.40
C CYS A 248 8.89 14.61 19.53
N SER A 249 9.16 14.01 20.69
CA SER A 249 9.77 14.67 21.84
C SER A 249 11.29 14.86 21.63
N GLY A 250 11.89 15.75 22.42
CA GLY A 250 13.35 15.94 22.42
C GLY A 250 14.15 14.70 22.85
N ALA A 251 13.51 13.70 23.44
CA ALA A 251 14.11 12.40 23.79
C ALA A 251 14.04 11.38 22.64
N GLY A 252 13.53 11.77 21.46
CA GLY A 252 13.31 10.87 20.33
C GLY A 252 12.14 9.91 20.55
N GLN A 253 11.21 10.26 21.44
CA GLN A 253 10.00 9.47 21.69
C GLN A 253 8.77 10.07 21.03
N CYS A 254 7.96 9.23 20.37
CA CYS A 254 6.65 9.61 19.87
C CYS A 254 5.67 9.65 21.03
N VAL A 255 5.31 10.86 21.45
CA VAL A 255 4.30 11.08 22.47
C VAL A 255 2.97 11.37 21.80
N GLY A 256 1.92 10.66 22.22
CA GLY A 256 0.56 10.91 21.72
C GLY A 256 0.12 12.35 21.97
N PRO A 257 -1.02 12.77 21.40
CA PRO A 257 -1.56 14.09 21.68
C PRO A 257 -1.74 14.19 23.19
N GLN A 258 -1.01 15.09 23.82
CA GLN A 258 -1.28 15.45 25.21
C GLN A 258 -2.77 15.78 25.26
N PRO A 259 -3.56 15.19 26.17
CA PRO A 259 -4.93 15.65 26.35
C PRO A 259 -4.84 17.15 26.51
N ALA A 260 -5.54 17.91 25.66
CA ALA A 260 -5.47 19.35 25.71
C ALA A 260 -5.76 19.75 27.15
N ASP A 261 -4.72 20.16 27.89
CA ASP A 261 -4.87 20.66 29.25
C ASP A 261 -5.97 21.70 29.13
N ALA A 262 -7.06 21.52 29.88
CA ALA A 262 -8.31 22.25 29.72
C ALA A 262 -8.19 23.74 30.12
N GLY A 263 -7.19 24.45 29.60
CA GLY A 263 -6.89 25.85 29.88
C GLY A 263 -6.26 26.13 31.25
N CYS A 264 -5.82 25.12 32.00
CA CYS A 264 -5.31 25.35 33.37
C CYS A 264 -3.86 25.88 33.45
N SER A 265 -3.12 25.95 32.34
CA SER A 265 -1.73 26.43 32.34
C SER A 265 -1.58 27.95 32.36
N SER A 266 -2.67 28.74 32.24
CA SER A 266 -2.64 30.20 32.40
C SER A 266 -2.93 30.69 33.82
N CYS A 267 -3.04 29.79 34.81
CA CYS A 267 -3.14 30.16 36.22
C CYS A 267 -1.77 30.24 36.92
N GLU A 268 -0.76 30.80 36.24
CA GLU A 268 0.47 31.31 36.89
C GLU A 268 0.15 32.59 37.69
N GLY A 269 -0.74 32.46 38.67
CA GLY A 269 -0.77 33.34 39.84
C GLY A 269 0.18 32.77 40.90
N PRO A 270 0.70 33.61 41.82
CA PRO A 270 1.57 33.14 42.89
C PRO A 270 0.92 32.00 43.66
N ARG A 271 1.68 30.91 43.83
CA ARG A 271 1.27 29.74 44.60
C ARG A 271 1.16 30.10 46.09
N ASP A 272 0.01 30.59 46.53
CA ASP A 272 -0.40 30.46 47.92
C ASP A 272 -0.91 29.03 48.12
N ALA A 273 0.00 28.13 48.48
CA ALA A 273 -0.32 26.83 49.02
C ALA A 273 -1.05 27.03 50.36
N GLY A 274 -2.37 27.21 50.30
CA GLY A 274 -3.24 27.26 51.46
C GLY A 274 -2.95 26.06 52.36
N SER A 275 -2.56 26.35 53.59
CA SER A 275 -2.30 25.34 54.61
C SER A 275 -3.56 24.50 54.85
N PRO A 276 -3.42 23.18 55.12
CA PRO A 276 -4.58 22.32 55.37
C PRO A 276 -5.36 22.84 56.58
N VAL A 277 -6.64 23.15 56.35
CA VAL A 277 -7.58 23.51 57.41
C VAL A 277 -7.76 22.29 58.32
N PRO A 278 -7.52 22.41 59.64
CA PRO A 278 -7.75 21.31 60.57
C PRO A 278 -9.23 20.92 60.60
N PRO A 279 -9.56 19.62 60.83
CA PRO A 279 -10.94 19.16 60.83
C PRO A 279 -11.77 19.89 61.91
N PRO A 280 -13.03 20.25 61.61
CA PRO A 280 -13.86 20.99 62.54
C PRO A 280 -14.16 20.15 63.79
N LEU A 281 -13.95 20.76 64.96
CA LEU A 281 -14.49 20.29 66.23
C LEU A 281 -16.03 20.27 66.17
N ASN A 282 -16.62 19.26 66.80
CA ASN A 282 -18.05 18.95 66.85
C ASN A 282 -19.00 20.17 66.88
N GLY A 283 -19.99 20.14 65.99
CA GLY A 283 -21.01 21.17 65.81
C GLY A 283 -21.91 21.34 67.04
N GLY A 284 -21.84 22.53 67.64
CA GLY A 284 -22.91 23.08 68.47
C GLY A 284 -24.02 23.65 67.59
N THR A 285 -25.26 23.46 68.04
CA THR A 285 -26.49 24.00 67.44
C THR A 285 -26.52 25.52 67.50
N GLY A 286 -26.27 26.18 66.37
CA GLY A 286 -26.46 27.61 66.18
C GLY A 286 -27.00 27.94 64.77
N PRO A 287 -27.76 29.04 64.59
CA PRO A 287 -28.37 29.37 63.31
C PRO A 287 -27.31 29.78 62.29
N GLY A 288 -27.44 29.27 61.06
CA GLY A 288 -26.39 29.27 60.04
C GLY A 288 -25.98 30.65 59.49
N PRO A 289 -24.74 30.79 58.98
CA PRO A 289 -24.31 31.95 58.22
C PRO A 289 -24.60 31.82 56.72
N VAL A 290 -24.78 32.99 56.13
CA VAL A 290 -25.15 33.33 54.75
C VAL A 290 -24.20 32.72 53.70
N PRO A 291 -24.70 32.22 52.56
CA PRO A 291 -23.84 31.72 51.48
C PRO A 291 -23.02 32.84 50.84
N GLY A 292 -21.70 32.69 50.85
CA GLY A 292 -20.76 33.52 50.08
C GLY A 292 -20.77 33.19 48.58
N PRO A 293 -20.22 34.07 47.72
CA PRO A 293 -20.31 33.95 46.28
C PRO A 293 -19.45 32.80 45.76
N GLY A 294 -20.09 31.75 45.26
CA GLY A 294 -19.43 30.67 44.53
C GLY A 294 -18.97 31.16 43.16
N CYS A 295 -17.73 30.84 42.80
CA CYS A 295 -17.22 30.97 41.43
C CYS A 295 -17.91 29.94 40.54
N GLY A 296 -19.09 30.27 40.01
CA GLY A 296 -19.75 29.47 38.99
C GLY A 296 -19.12 29.71 37.62
N CYS A 297 -18.71 28.64 36.93
CA CYS A 297 -18.47 28.68 35.50
C CYS A 297 -19.77 29.09 34.81
N GLN A 298 -19.84 30.33 34.31
CA GLN A 298 -20.94 30.77 33.45
C GLN A 298 -20.85 30.02 32.11
N GLY A 299 -21.65 28.97 31.95
CA GLY A 299 -22.00 28.46 30.64
C GLY A 299 -22.83 29.52 29.91
N SER A 300 -22.31 30.06 28.82
CA SER A 300 -23.10 30.93 27.94
C SER A 300 -24.13 30.08 27.20
N ALA A 301 -25.39 30.16 27.63
CA ALA A 301 -26.53 29.68 26.87
C ALA A 301 -26.77 30.62 25.69
N VAL A 302 -26.57 30.13 24.47
CA VAL A 302 -26.88 30.86 23.23
C VAL A 302 -28.37 30.62 22.91
N ASN A 303 -29.22 31.57 23.26
CA ASN A 303 -30.60 31.64 22.77
C ASN A 303 -30.68 32.78 21.75
N ALA A 304 -30.94 32.45 20.49
CA ALA A 304 -31.34 33.41 19.45
C ALA A 304 -32.68 32.97 18.86
N PRO A 305 -33.78 33.73 19.04
CA PRO A 305 -35.00 33.51 18.31
C PRO A 305 -35.10 34.48 17.12
N GLY A 306 -35.53 33.93 15.98
CA GLY A 306 -36.30 34.68 14.99
C GLY A 306 -35.52 35.33 13.86
N PHE A 307 -35.41 34.62 12.72
CA PHE A 307 -35.60 35.20 11.39
C PHE A 307 -36.00 34.08 10.42
N LEU A 308 -37.30 33.77 10.39
CA LEU A 308 -37.94 33.12 9.24
C LEU A 308 -38.32 34.23 8.26
N GLY A 309 -37.73 34.23 7.06
CA GLY A 309 -38.07 35.19 6.03
C GLY A 309 -37.42 34.88 4.69
N ALA A 310 -38.24 34.38 3.77
CA ALA A 310 -38.09 34.44 2.31
C ALA A 310 -36.97 33.60 1.65
N LEU A 311 -37.33 32.37 1.28
CA LEU A 311 -36.67 31.61 0.22
C LEU A 311 -37.66 31.50 -0.95
N ALA A 312 -37.53 32.40 -1.93
CA ALA A 312 -38.26 32.33 -3.19
C ALA A 312 -37.41 32.91 -4.34
N VAL A 313 -37.02 32.00 -5.25
CA VAL A 313 -36.91 32.18 -6.70
C VAL A 313 -36.09 33.36 -7.23
N PHE A 314 -34.90 33.07 -7.76
CA PHE A 314 -34.47 33.60 -9.06
C PHE A 314 -33.52 32.61 -9.75
N PHE A 315 -34.05 31.88 -10.74
CA PHE A 315 -33.26 31.48 -11.90
C PHE A 315 -32.93 32.76 -12.69
N VAL A 316 -31.72 32.85 -13.27
CA VAL A 316 -31.49 33.20 -14.69
C VAL A 316 -29.99 33.35 -14.96
N ALA A 317 -29.59 32.73 -16.07
CA ALA A 317 -28.29 32.69 -16.70
C ALA A 317 -27.65 34.05 -17.01
N SER A 318 -26.32 34.11 -16.98
CA SER A 318 -25.51 34.87 -17.95
C SER A 318 -24.05 34.36 -17.91
N ARG A 319 -23.63 33.58 -18.90
CA ARG A 319 -22.84 34.01 -20.08
C ARG A 319 -21.50 34.70 -19.75
N ARG A 320 -20.43 33.90 -19.92
CA ARG A 320 -19.11 34.21 -20.49
C ARG A 320 -18.88 35.69 -20.87
N ARG A 321 -17.81 36.31 -20.33
CA ARG A 321 -16.94 37.20 -21.10
C ARG A 321 -15.47 37.04 -20.70
N ARG A 322 -14.65 36.94 -21.75
CA ARG A 322 -13.19 37.01 -21.77
C ARG A 322 -12.74 38.39 -21.32
N CYS A 323 -11.61 38.47 -20.63
CA CYS A 323 -10.71 39.64 -20.70
C CYS A 323 -9.32 39.14 -21.08
N GLN A 324 -8.80 39.75 -22.14
CA GLN A 324 -7.47 39.59 -22.69
C GLN A 324 -6.77 40.95 -22.55
N ARG A 325 -5.47 40.92 -22.23
CA ARG A 325 -4.44 41.94 -22.50
C ARG A 325 -4.39 43.20 -21.64
N PRO A 326 -3.27 43.95 -21.61
CA PRO A 326 -2.19 44.14 -22.61
C PRO A 326 -1.21 42.96 -22.81
#